data_AF-A0A2D1AUK7-F1
#
_entry.id   AF-A0A2D1AUK7-F1
#
_cell.length_a   1.000
_cell.length_b   1.000
_cell.length_c   1.000
_cell.angle_alpha   90.00
_cell.angle_beta   90.00
_cell.angle_gamma   90.00
#
_symmetry.space_group_name_H-M   'P 1'
#
loop_
_entity.id
_entity.type
_entity.pdbx_description
1 polymer ?
#
loop_
_entity_poly.entity_id
_entity_poly.type
_entity_poly.pdbx_seq_one_letter_code
_entity_poly.pdbx_strand_id
1 'polypeptide(L)' 'VNEITAAANAYTAKTYGPDRVFGFSPIPAMSMVSYAAGARYLSLLGGVCMSFYDWYC' A
#
# COMPACT_ATOMS: atom_id res chain seq x y z
N VAL A 1 -3.25 9.70 -14.61
CA VAL A 1 -3.55 9.16 -13.26
C VAL A 1 -2.31 9.13 -12.36
N ASN A 2 -1.15 8.69 -12.85
CA ASN A 2 0.08 8.59 -12.03
C ASN A 2 0.45 9.89 -11.28
N GLU A 3 0.34 11.05 -11.94
CA GLU A 3 0.70 12.34 -11.34
C GLU A 3 -0.18 12.70 -10.14
N ILE A 4 -1.50 12.55 -10.26
CA ILE A 4 -2.42 12.85 -9.15
C ILE A 4 -2.24 11.88 -7.97
N THR A 5 -2.01 10.59 -8.24
CA THR A 5 -1.74 9.59 -7.20
C THR A 5 -0.42 9.89 -6.46
N ALA A 6 0.64 10.22 -7.20
CA ALA A 6 1.93 10.57 -6.60
C ALA A 6 1.85 11.86 -5.78
N ALA A 7 1.18 12.89 -6.29
CA ALA A 7 1.00 14.16 -5.58
C ALA A 7 0.20 13.98 -4.28
N ALA A 8 -0.89 13.19 -4.32
CA ALA A 8 -1.68 12.88 -3.13
C ALA A 8 -0.86 12.11 -2.09
N ASN A 9 -0.13 11.07 -2.51
CA ASN A 9 0.71 10.27 -1.61
C ASN A 9 1.82 11.12 -0.98
N ALA A 10 2.47 11.99 -1.77
CA ALA A 10 3.50 12.90 -1.27
C ALA A 10 2.94 13.93 -0.27
N TYR A 11 1.79 14.53 -0.58
CA TYR A 11 1.13 15.49 0.31
C TYR A 11 0.74 14.83 1.64
N THR A 12 0.08 13.67 1.59
CA THR A 12 -0.37 12.94 2.78
C THR A 12 0.82 12.50 3.63
N ALA A 13 1.84 11.88 3.02
CA ALA A 13 3.03 11.44 3.73
C ALA A 13 3.77 12.59 4.41
N LYS A 14 3.88 13.75 3.75
CA LYS A 14 4.52 14.94 4.30
C LYS A 14 3.72 15.62 5.40
N THR A 15 2.39 15.67 5.28
CA THR A 15 1.53 16.47 6.16
C THR A 15 1.07 15.69 7.38
N TYR A 16 0.79 14.39 7.22
CA TYR A 16 0.16 13.55 8.25
C TYR A 16 0.96 12.31 8.62
N GLY A 17 2.02 11.99 7.87
CA GLY A 17 2.83 10.79 8.04
C GLY A 17 2.56 9.73 6.95
N PRO A 18 3.57 8.91 6.60
CA PRO A 18 3.47 7.94 5.51
C PRO A 18 2.51 6.79 5.82
N ASP A 19 2.31 6.48 7.09
CA ASP A 19 1.37 5.48 7.59
C ASP A 19 -0.10 5.86 7.39
N ARG A 20 -0.40 7.06 6.86
CA ARG A 20 -1.75 7.47 6.42
C ARG A 20 -2.05 7.06 4.98
N VAL A 21 -1.11 6.39 4.32
CA VAL A 21 -1.28 5.77 3.00
C VAL A 21 -1.36 4.26 3.18
N PHE A 22 -2.48 3.66 2.78
CA PHE A 22 -2.80 2.25 3.00
C PHE A 22 -2.94 1.50 1.68
N GLY A 23 -2.64 0.20 1.69
CA GLY A 23 -2.99 -0.72 0.62
C GLY A 23 -3.53 -2.04 1.16
N PHE A 24 -4.54 -2.54 0.46
CA PHE A 24 -5.14 -3.84 0.70
C PHE A 24 -5.02 -4.69 -0.57
N SER A 25 -4.29 -5.78 -0.47
CA SER A 25 -4.19 -6.80 -1.51
C SER A 25 -4.11 -8.15 -0.79
N PRO A 26 -5.07 -9.06 -0.99
CA PRO A 26 -5.09 -10.32 -0.25
C PRO A 26 -4.35 -11.44 -1.00
N ILE A 27 -4.08 -12.54 -0.30
CA ILE A 27 -3.67 -13.85 -0.87
C ILE A 27 -2.50 -13.75 -1.90
N PRO A 28 -1.27 -13.49 -1.44
CA PRO A 28 -0.09 -13.45 -2.31
C PRO A 28 0.15 -14.77 -3.07
N ALA A 29 -0.32 -15.91 -2.55
CA ALA A 29 -0.13 -17.22 -3.17
C ALA A 29 -0.80 -17.36 -4.54
N MET A 30 -1.84 -16.59 -4.84
CA MET A 30 -2.52 -16.64 -6.15
C MET A 30 -1.77 -15.89 -7.25
N SER A 31 -1.02 -14.84 -6.88
CA SER A 31 -0.16 -14.09 -7.81
C SER A 31 0.89 -13.28 -7.05
N MET A 32 2.03 -13.92 -6.78
CA MET A 32 3.05 -13.38 -5.86
C MET A 32 3.58 -12.02 -6.28
N VAL A 33 3.87 -11.84 -7.58
CA VAL A 33 4.46 -10.59 -8.10
C VAL A 33 3.44 -9.47 -8.13
N SER A 34 2.17 -9.77 -8.47
CA SER A 34 1.10 -8.77 -8.46
C SER A 34 0.86 -8.22 -7.05
N TYR A 35 0.87 -9.09 -6.03
CA TYR A 35 0.82 -8.66 -4.64
C TYR A 35 2.06 -7.83 -4.26
N ALA A 36 3.26 -8.34 -4.56
CA ALA A 36 4.52 -7.72 -4.17
C ALA A 36 4.74 -6.35 -4.81
N ALA A 37 4.18 -6.08 -6.00
CA ALA A 37 4.27 -4.78 -6.66
C ALA A 37 3.71 -3.64 -5.79
N GLY A 38 2.50 -3.83 -5.25
CA GLY A 38 1.87 -2.85 -4.35
C GLY A 38 2.52 -2.81 -2.97
N ALA A 39 2.77 -3.99 -2.38
CA ALA A 39 3.37 -4.09 -1.05
C ALA A 39 4.76 -3.43 -1.00
N ARG A 40 5.62 -3.69 -1.99
CA ARG A 40 6.96 -3.08 -2.07
C ARG A 40 6.89 -1.56 -2.18
N TYR A 41 5.99 -1.02 -3.02
CA TYR A 41 5.80 0.42 -3.16
C TYR A 41 5.43 1.07 -1.82
N LEU A 42 4.46 0.51 -1.10
CA LEU A 42 4.01 1.03 0.18
C LEU A 42 5.07 0.88 1.27
N SER A 43 5.72 -0.28 1.39
CA SER A 43 6.77 -0.49 2.39
C SER A 43 7.96 0.46 2.20
N LEU A 44 8.34 0.79 0.96
CA LEU A 44 9.39 1.78 0.69
C LEU A 44 8.93 3.21 0.96
N LEU A 45 7.65 3.52 0.72
CA LEU A 45 7.05 4.82 1.09
C LEU A 45 6.89 4.98 2.61
N GLY A 46 6.82 3.88 3.36
CA GLY A 46 6.47 3.85 4.79
C GLY A 46 4.96 3.72 5.05
N GLY A 47 4.17 3.33 4.05
CA GLY A 47 2.74 3.08 4.15
C GLY A 47 2.39 1.71 4.73
N VAL A 48 1.11 1.51 5.02
CA VAL A 48 0.61 0.32 5.73
C VAL A 48 0.08 -0.71 4.74
N CYS A 49 0.57 -1.96 4.88
CA CYS A 49 0.01 -3.13 4.20
C CYS A 49 -0.97 -3.84 5.14
N MET A 50 -2.23 -3.94 4.74
CA MET A 50 -3.28 -4.56 5.56
C MET A 50 -3.17 -6.09 5.56
N SER A 51 -3.47 -6.72 6.71
CA SER A 51 -3.61 -8.18 6.80
C SER A 51 -4.90 -8.64 6.12
N PHE A 52 -4.93 -9.92 5.75
CA PHE A 52 -6.09 -10.52 5.07
C PHE A 52 -6.53 -11.85 5.69
N TYR A 53 -5.63 -12.61 6.31
CA TYR A 53 -5.94 -13.98 6.73
C TYR A 53 -6.88 -14.01 7.93
N ASP A 54 -6.58 -13.18 8.93
CA ASP A 54 -7.43 -12.88 10.09
C ASP A 54 -8.67 -12.06 9.71
N TRP A 55 -8.56 -11.18 8.71
CA TRP A 55 -9.67 -10.36 8.24
C TRP A 55 -10.76 -11.17 7.53
N TYR A 56 -10.39 -12.29 6.91
CA TYR A 56 -11.32 -13.18 6.20
C TYR A 56 -11.98 -14.24 7.09
N CYS A 57 -11.88 -14.10 8.42
CA CYS A 57 -12.35 -15.02 9.46
C CYS A 57 -11.46 -16.26 9.62
#